data_AF-A0A0W8CW16-F1
#
_entry.id   AF-A0A0W8CW16-F1
#
_cell.length_a   1.000
_cell.length_b   1.000
_cell.length_c   1.000
_cell.angle_alpha   90.00
_cell.angle_beta   90.00
_cell.angle_gamma   90.00
#
_symmetry.space_group_name_H-M   'P 1'
#
loop_
_entity.id
_entity.type
_entity.pdbx_description
1 polymer ?
#
loop_
_entity_poly.entity_id
_entity_poly.type
_entity_poly.pdbx_seq_one_letter_code
_entity_poly.pdbx_strand_id
1 'polypeptide(L)'
;MATNDASNLAELDEEVALTRASTIATKSRASYLNSTVRMLTWMLRHKPLLVPRPFRDALRFENGAEATKTSILTALSSAPENPPLLFNDVKAADFLAWILSMKNKSGGYHSFSTYAGHRSAFYNLFRDYHCTMTSQLERELSCHFKGLQHRIAGAISSGDGSIKVGKDPMTFGLYRRIAEEMMKSSSRDMVFARTFLLVSWNLMARAANTVSLCYSHMEWGEDALRVFFAHMKNDQRGTRPRDPRHIYANPLMPAICPILAIVTSIMRKRLKSVGHR
;
A
#
# COMPACT_ATOMS: atom_id res chain seq x y z
N MET A 1 -9.61 -12.85 -42.96
CA MET A 1 -9.67 -13.77 -41.80
C MET A 1 -8.36 -13.76 -41.01
N ALA A 2 -7.20 -13.99 -41.62
CA ALA A 2 -5.90 -13.99 -40.91
C ALA A 2 -5.53 -12.70 -40.15
N THR A 3 -6.02 -11.52 -40.58
CA THR A 3 -5.75 -10.24 -39.94
C THR A 3 -6.55 -10.01 -38.64
N ASN A 4 -7.75 -10.60 -38.52
CA ASN A 4 -8.55 -10.52 -37.30
C ASN A 4 -7.98 -11.42 -36.20
N ASP A 5 -7.45 -12.59 -36.57
CA ASP A 5 -6.87 -13.54 -35.60
C ASP A 5 -5.55 -13.02 -34.99
N ALA A 6 -4.73 -12.32 -35.77
CA ALA A 6 -3.50 -11.70 -35.28
C ALA A 6 -3.77 -10.49 -34.36
N SER A 7 -4.80 -9.68 -34.64
CA SER A 7 -5.26 -8.59 -33.76
C SER A 7 -5.77 -9.14 -32.43
N ASN A 8 -6.56 -10.22 -32.49
CA ASN A 8 -7.12 -10.89 -31.32
C ASN A 8 -6.02 -11.51 -30.43
N LEU A 9 -4.98 -12.11 -31.03
CA LEU A 9 -3.85 -12.65 -30.27
C LEU A 9 -3.04 -11.55 -29.56
N ALA A 10 -2.81 -10.42 -30.22
CA ALA A 10 -2.12 -9.27 -29.62
C ALA A 10 -2.92 -8.67 -28.45
N GLU A 11 -4.24 -8.57 -28.59
CA GLU A 11 -5.15 -8.13 -27.52
C GLU A 11 -5.12 -9.10 -26.33
N LEU A 12 -5.11 -10.41 -26.58
CA LEU A 12 -4.99 -11.43 -25.54
C LEU A 12 -3.62 -11.38 -24.84
N ASP A 13 -2.53 -11.18 -25.59
CA ASP A 13 -1.19 -11.02 -25.02
C ASP A 13 -1.09 -9.76 -24.14
N GLU A 14 -1.74 -8.67 -24.56
CA GLU A 14 -1.85 -7.45 -23.76
C GLU A 14 -2.66 -7.70 -22.48
N GLU A 15 -3.79 -8.42 -22.57
CA GLU A 15 -4.60 -8.78 -21.40
C GLU A 15 -3.85 -9.70 -20.43
N VAL A 16 -3.08 -10.65 -20.93
CA VAL A 16 -2.19 -11.51 -20.13
C VAL A 16 -1.11 -10.67 -19.44
N ALA A 17 -0.49 -9.73 -20.16
CA ALA A 17 0.52 -8.84 -19.60
C ALA A 17 -0.07 -7.93 -18.51
N LEU A 18 -1.26 -7.35 -18.73
CA LEU A 18 -1.99 -6.54 -17.75
C LEU A 18 -2.38 -7.36 -16.51
N THR A 19 -2.87 -8.58 -16.71
CA THR A 19 -3.23 -9.50 -15.63
C THR A 19 -2.01 -9.84 -14.78
N ARG A 20 -0.88 -10.18 -15.40
CA ARG A 20 0.39 -10.41 -14.68
C ARG A 20 0.85 -9.15 -13.95
N ALA A 21 0.73 -7.97 -14.56
CA ALA A 21 1.06 -6.69 -13.96
C ALA A 21 0.09 -6.30 -12.81
N SER A 22 -1.09 -6.87 -12.72
CA SER A 22 -2.04 -6.58 -11.63
C SER A 22 -1.69 -7.29 -10.31
N THR A 23 -0.75 -8.23 -10.31
CA THR A 23 -0.34 -9.02 -9.14
C THR A 23 0.19 -8.18 -7.96
N ILE A 24 0.67 -6.96 -8.23
CA ILE A 24 1.18 -6.04 -7.21
C ILE A 24 0.57 -4.66 -7.42
N ALA A 25 -0.09 -4.10 -6.41
CA ALA A 25 -0.61 -2.75 -6.46
C ALA A 25 0.49 -1.70 -6.68
N THR A 26 0.22 -0.66 -7.48
CA THR A 26 1.18 0.40 -7.85
C THR A 26 1.84 1.08 -6.65
N LYS A 27 1.09 1.31 -5.55
CA LYS A 27 1.65 1.86 -4.30
C LYS A 27 2.66 0.91 -3.64
N SER A 28 2.42 -0.39 -3.72
CA SER A 28 3.35 -1.40 -3.20
C SER A 28 4.62 -1.46 -4.05
N ARG A 29 4.52 -1.30 -5.38
CA ARG A 29 5.71 -1.21 -6.26
C ARG A 29 6.64 -0.08 -5.86
N ALA A 30 6.12 1.13 -5.69
CA ALA A 30 6.94 2.27 -5.26
C ALA A 30 7.58 2.06 -3.88
N SER A 31 6.84 1.46 -2.93
CA SER A 31 7.39 1.12 -1.61
C SER A 31 8.49 0.05 -1.68
N TYR A 32 8.30 -0.98 -2.50
CA TYR A 32 9.27 -2.04 -2.69
C TYR A 32 10.53 -1.53 -3.38
N LEU A 33 10.38 -0.71 -4.42
CA LEU A 33 11.50 -0.11 -5.11
C LEU A 33 12.36 0.76 -4.18
N ASN A 34 11.72 1.61 -3.35
CA ASN A 34 12.46 2.39 -2.34
C ASN A 34 13.16 1.50 -1.30
N SER A 35 12.55 0.38 -0.92
CA SER A 35 13.18 -0.60 -0.03
C SER A 35 14.40 -1.26 -0.69
N THR A 36 14.26 -1.71 -1.94
CA THR A 36 15.34 -2.29 -2.73
C THR A 36 16.50 -1.34 -2.88
N VAL A 37 16.25 -0.07 -3.21
CA VAL A 37 17.32 0.93 -3.33
C VAL A 37 18.07 1.09 -2.01
N ARG A 38 17.37 1.21 -0.88
CA ARG A 38 18.01 1.31 0.45
C ARG A 38 18.85 0.07 0.79
N MET A 39 18.37 -1.11 0.42
CA MET A 39 19.11 -2.36 0.59
C MET A 39 20.38 -2.37 -0.26
N LEU A 40 20.27 -2.02 -1.53
CA LEU A 40 21.40 -2.01 -2.47
C LEU A 40 22.45 -0.97 -2.08
N THR A 41 22.05 0.23 -1.66
CA THR A 41 22.98 1.22 -1.11
C THR A 41 23.79 0.64 0.06
N TRP A 42 23.13 -0.08 0.97
CA TRP A 42 23.82 -0.72 2.10
C TRP A 42 24.71 -1.89 1.65
N MET A 43 24.25 -2.73 0.73
CA MET A 43 25.00 -3.88 0.22
C MET A 43 26.22 -3.46 -0.59
N LEU A 44 26.12 -2.42 -1.43
CA LEU A 44 27.26 -1.85 -2.15
C LEU A 44 28.38 -1.42 -1.20
N ARG A 45 28.02 -0.89 -0.03
CA ARG A 45 28.98 -0.41 0.97
C ARG A 45 29.58 -1.53 1.84
N HIS A 46 28.78 -2.52 2.25
CA HIS A 46 29.19 -3.50 3.27
C HIS A 46 29.40 -4.92 2.74
N LYS A 47 28.81 -5.24 1.57
CA LYS A 47 28.81 -6.56 0.95
C LYS A 47 28.96 -6.45 -0.59
N PRO A 48 29.96 -5.72 -1.11
CA PRO A 48 30.09 -5.44 -2.54
C PRO A 48 30.26 -6.71 -3.40
N LEU A 49 30.73 -7.81 -2.80
CA LEU A 49 30.86 -9.10 -3.48
C LEU A 49 29.52 -9.72 -3.89
N LEU A 50 28.42 -9.40 -3.18
CA LEU A 50 27.07 -9.88 -3.51
C LEU A 50 26.42 -9.07 -4.64
N VAL A 51 27.00 -7.94 -5.03
CA VAL A 51 26.51 -7.12 -6.14
C VAL A 51 27.36 -7.42 -7.38
N PRO A 52 26.77 -7.89 -8.49
CA PRO A 52 27.51 -8.16 -9.72
C PRO A 52 28.29 -6.94 -10.22
N ARG A 53 29.47 -7.17 -10.81
CA ARG A 53 30.26 -6.08 -11.41
C ARG A 53 29.49 -5.31 -12.50
N PRO A 54 28.79 -5.98 -13.45
CA PRO A 54 28.01 -5.26 -14.48
C PRO A 54 26.96 -4.31 -13.90
N PHE A 55 26.35 -4.68 -12.78
CA PHE A 55 25.40 -3.80 -12.09
C PHE A 55 26.11 -2.62 -11.43
N ARG A 56 27.26 -2.84 -10.77
CA ARG A 56 28.06 -1.78 -10.14
C ARG A 56 28.59 -0.76 -11.14
N ASP A 57 29.07 -1.23 -12.28
CA ASP A 57 29.67 -0.40 -13.32
C ASP A 57 28.63 0.52 -13.99
N ALA A 58 27.35 0.14 -13.93
CA ALA A 58 26.23 0.97 -14.38
C ALA A 58 25.84 2.08 -13.39
N LEU A 59 26.44 2.14 -12.19
CA LEU A 59 26.06 3.09 -11.15
C LEU A 59 26.92 4.35 -11.16
N ARG A 60 26.27 5.48 -10.89
CA ARG A 60 26.90 6.78 -10.57
C ARG A 60 27.02 6.95 -9.06
N PHE A 61 28.21 7.32 -8.61
CA PHE A 61 28.54 7.52 -7.21
C PHE A 61 28.68 9.02 -6.89
N GLU A 62 28.11 9.45 -5.77
CA GLU A 62 28.36 10.75 -5.17
C GLU A 62 29.60 10.65 -4.27
N ASN A 63 30.50 11.65 -4.37
CA ASN A 63 31.74 11.74 -3.59
C ASN A 63 32.63 10.49 -3.65
N GLY A 64 32.49 9.66 -4.70
CA GLY A 64 33.26 8.43 -4.90
C GLY A 64 32.94 7.27 -3.95
N ALA A 65 31.99 7.43 -3.02
CA ALA A 65 31.77 6.45 -1.94
C ALA A 65 30.35 5.86 -1.89
N GLU A 66 29.32 6.61 -2.33
CA GLU A 66 27.92 6.17 -2.19
C GLU A 66 27.18 6.26 -3.52
N ALA A 67 26.55 5.16 -3.93
CA ALA A 67 25.77 5.12 -5.16
C ALA A 67 24.50 5.97 -5.00
N THR A 68 24.28 6.86 -5.97
CA THR A 68 23.13 7.78 -5.93
C THR A 68 21.82 7.02 -6.05
N LYS A 69 20.81 7.44 -5.27
CA LYS A 69 19.46 6.86 -5.31
C LYS A 69 18.92 6.81 -6.74
N THR A 70 19.08 7.91 -7.49
CA THR A 70 18.62 8.05 -8.86
C THR A 70 19.30 7.05 -9.79
N SER A 71 20.62 6.85 -9.65
CA SER A 71 21.33 5.89 -10.49
C SER A 71 20.91 4.45 -10.22
N ILE A 72 20.70 4.07 -8.96
CA ILE A 72 20.21 2.72 -8.63
C ILE A 72 18.82 2.52 -9.21
N LEU A 73 17.92 3.52 -9.12
CA LEU A 73 16.60 3.45 -9.73
C LEU A 73 16.68 3.24 -11.24
N THR A 74 17.53 4.01 -11.93
CA THR A 74 17.72 3.86 -13.38
C THR A 74 18.25 2.47 -13.74
N ALA A 75 19.23 1.95 -13.00
CA ALA A 75 19.79 0.62 -13.20
C ALA A 75 18.76 -0.50 -12.97
N LEU A 76 17.90 -0.36 -11.97
CA LEU A 76 16.78 -1.30 -11.72
C LEU A 76 15.69 -1.23 -12.80
N SER A 77 15.59 -0.10 -13.51
CA SER A 77 14.58 0.12 -14.55
C SER A 77 15.00 -0.43 -15.92
N SER A 78 16.29 -0.72 -16.12
CA SER A 78 16.88 -0.88 -17.46
C SER A 78 17.07 -2.32 -17.96
N ALA A 79 17.05 -3.37 -17.13
CA ALA A 79 16.89 -4.75 -17.61
C ALA A 79 16.77 -5.78 -16.45
N PRO A 80 15.85 -6.76 -16.55
CA PRO A 80 15.92 -8.02 -15.79
C PRO A 80 17.22 -8.80 -16.04
N GLU A 81 17.89 -8.54 -17.17
CA GLU A 81 19.14 -9.22 -17.56
C GLU A 81 20.39 -8.68 -16.84
N ASN A 82 20.30 -7.56 -16.11
CA ASN A 82 21.38 -7.06 -15.26
C ASN A 82 20.99 -7.18 -13.77
N PRO A 83 21.20 -8.36 -13.16
CA PRO A 83 20.73 -8.60 -11.80
C PRO A 83 21.49 -7.72 -10.79
N PRO A 84 20.78 -7.06 -9.85
CA PRO A 84 21.39 -6.19 -8.86
C PRO A 84 22.07 -6.98 -7.74
N LEU A 85 21.83 -8.30 -7.69
CA LEU A 85 22.36 -9.21 -6.69
C LEU A 85 22.70 -10.56 -7.30
N LEU A 86 23.74 -11.18 -6.76
CA LEU A 86 23.98 -12.61 -6.93
C LEU A 86 22.93 -13.39 -6.11
N PHE A 87 21.75 -13.58 -6.69
CA PHE A 87 20.58 -14.17 -6.02
C PHE A 87 20.84 -15.56 -5.42
N ASN A 88 21.75 -16.34 -6.01
CA ASN A 88 22.12 -17.67 -5.53
C ASN A 88 23.05 -17.63 -4.31
N ASP A 89 23.80 -16.54 -4.12
CA ASP A 89 24.82 -16.42 -3.06
C ASP A 89 24.32 -15.65 -1.83
N VAL A 90 23.24 -14.89 -1.97
CA VAL A 90 22.64 -14.14 -0.88
C VAL A 90 22.09 -15.07 0.20
N LYS A 91 22.50 -14.83 1.45
CA LYS A 91 22.01 -15.59 2.62
C LYS A 91 21.03 -14.76 3.44
N ALA A 92 20.23 -15.42 4.26
CA ALA A 92 19.30 -14.75 5.18
C ALA A 92 20.03 -13.78 6.11
N ALA A 93 21.23 -14.16 6.55
CA ALA A 93 22.09 -13.34 7.41
C ALA A 93 22.49 -11.99 6.75
N ASP A 94 22.76 -11.95 5.44
CA ASP A 94 23.12 -10.72 4.75
C ASP A 94 21.94 -9.74 4.72
N PHE A 95 20.74 -10.26 4.42
CA PHE A 95 19.51 -9.48 4.45
C PHE A 95 19.21 -8.97 5.87
N LEU A 96 19.37 -9.82 6.88
CA LEU A 96 19.08 -9.46 8.27
C LEU A 96 20.08 -8.46 8.85
N ALA A 97 21.35 -8.53 8.46
CA ALA A 97 22.35 -7.54 8.84
C ALA A 97 21.93 -6.14 8.36
N TRP A 98 21.41 -6.02 7.14
CA TRP A 98 20.82 -4.78 6.65
C TRP A 98 19.55 -4.38 7.44
N ILE A 99 18.63 -5.31 7.67
CA ILE A 99 17.41 -5.04 8.44
C ILE A 99 17.73 -4.48 9.83
N LEU A 100 18.74 -5.03 10.51
CA LEU A 100 19.12 -4.65 11.87
C LEU A 100 20.00 -3.39 11.92
N SER A 101 20.68 -3.04 10.82
CA SER A 101 21.41 -1.76 10.73
C SER A 101 20.45 -0.57 10.62
N MET A 102 19.21 -0.80 10.18
CA MET A 102 18.16 0.23 10.18
C MET A 102 17.62 0.47 11.58
N LYS A 103 18.05 1.60 12.17
CA LYS A 103 17.55 2.13 13.44
C LYS A 103 16.61 3.32 13.21
N ASN A 104 15.67 3.47 14.13
CA ASN A 104 14.78 4.62 14.15
C ASN A 104 15.54 5.90 14.60
N LYS A 105 14.85 7.05 14.60
CA LYS A 105 15.46 8.33 15.01
C LYS A 105 15.98 8.35 16.45
N SER A 106 15.48 7.47 17.32
CA SER A 106 15.92 7.33 18.71
C SER A 106 16.97 6.22 18.89
N GLY A 107 17.52 5.64 17.83
CA GLY A 107 18.50 4.55 17.89
C GLY A 107 17.92 3.17 18.20
N GLY A 108 16.61 3.08 18.43
CA GLY A 108 15.86 1.85 18.68
C GLY A 108 15.44 1.12 17.41
N TYR A 109 14.73 0.00 17.59
CA TYR A 109 14.16 -0.77 16.46
C TYR A 109 12.97 -0.06 15.82
N HIS A 110 12.75 -0.29 14.53
CA HIS A 110 11.50 0.08 13.87
C HIS A 110 10.37 -0.89 14.22
N SER A 111 9.13 -0.52 13.87
CA SER A 111 7.98 -1.41 13.99
C SER A 111 8.19 -2.71 13.21
N PHE A 112 7.65 -3.82 13.71
CA PHE A 112 7.68 -5.09 13.00
C PHE A 112 7.08 -4.98 11.59
N SER A 113 6.02 -4.20 11.41
CA SER A 113 5.41 -3.95 10.10
C SER A 113 6.36 -3.30 9.09
N THR A 114 7.27 -2.45 9.54
CA THR A 114 8.29 -1.83 8.69
C THR A 114 9.24 -2.89 8.14
N TYR A 115 9.78 -3.74 9.02
CA TYR A 115 10.66 -4.83 8.63
C TYR A 115 9.95 -5.86 7.74
N ALA A 116 8.70 -6.22 8.05
CA ALA A 116 7.90 -7.11 7.22
C ALA A 116 7.70 -6.55 5.81
N GLY A 117 7.52 -5.23 5.67
CA GLY A 117 7.47 -4.56 4.36
C GLY A 117 8.77 -4.69 3.56
N HIS A 118 9.93 -4.54 4.22
CA HIS A 118 11.23 -4.77 3.60
C HIS A 118 11.41 -6.23 3.16
N ARG A 119 10.95 -7.20 3.96
CA ARG A 119 10.92 -8.62 3.57
C ARG A 119 10.09 -8.82 2.31
N SER A 120 8.87 -8.27 2.25
CA SER A 120 8.05 -8.40 1.04
C SER A 120 8.69 -7.76 -0.20
N ALA A 121 9.40 -6.64 -0.04
CA ALA A 121 10.16 -6.03 -1.12
C ALA A 121 11.30 -6.94 -1.62
N PHE A 122 11.97 -7.64 -0.71
CA PHE A 122 13.03 -8.58 -1.06
C PHE A 122 12.50 -9.80 -1.84
N TYR A 123 11.38 -10.38 -1.42
CA TYR A 123 10.70 -11.43 -2.21
C TYR A 123 10.25 -10.89 -3.57
N ASN A 124 9.80 -9.64 -3.63
CA ASN A 124 9.44 -9.00 -4.88
C ASN A 124 10.63 -8.88 -5.83
N LEU A 125 11.82 -8.56 -5.31
CA LEU A 125 13.03 -8.43 -6.10
C LEU A 125 13.39 -9.75 -6.80
N PHE A 126 13.31 -10.88 -6.09
CA PHE A 126 13.50 -12.20 -6.71
C PHE A 126 12.50 -12.43 -7.86
N ARG A 127 11.22 -12.09 -7.63
CA ARG A 127 10.17 -12.22 -8.64
C ARG A 127 10.39 -11.31 -9.85
N ASP A 128 10.79 -10.06 -9.64
CA ASP A 128 11.03 -9.08 -10.71
C ASP A 128 12.18 -9.53 -11.64
N TYR A 129 13.17 -10.24 -11.09
CA TYR A 129 14.31 -10.81 -11.83
C TYR A 129 14.11 -12.28 -12.22
N HIS A 130 12.89 -12.79 -12.14
CA HIS A 130 12.54 -14.19 -12.48
C HIS A 130 13.41 -15.25 -11.78
N CYS A 131 13.95 -14.91 -10.61
CA CYS A 131 14.77 -15.79 -9.80
C CYS A 131 13.91 -16.50 -8.75
N THR A 132 14.12 -17.80 -8.56
CA THR A 132 13.42 -18.57 -7.52
C THR A 132 14.25 -18.55 -6.24
N MET A 133 13.64 -18.13 -5.14
CA MET A 133 14.29 -18.21 -3.84
C MET A 133 14.36 -19.67 -3.38
N THR A 134 15.52 -20.10 -2.88
CA THR A 134 15.67 -21.46 -2.37
C THR A 134 14.79 -21.67 -1.14
N SER A 135 14.27 -22.90 -0.97
CA SER A 135 13.44 -23.26 0.19
C SER A 135 14.19 -23.09 1.52
N GLN A 136 15.51 -23.29 1.51
CA GLN A 136 16.37 -23.02 2.65
C GLN A 136 16.37 -21.53 3.02
N LEU A 137 16.64 -20.64 2.06
CA LEU A 137 16.67 -19.19 2.30
C LEU A 137 15.31 -18.67 2.78
N GLU A 138 14.22 -19.14 2.15
CA GLU A 138 12.85 -18.77 2.55
C GLU A 138 12.52 -19.19 3.99
N ARG A 139 12.92 -20.41 4.37
CA ARG A 139 12.74 -20.93 5.73
C ARG A 139 13.56 -20.13 6.74
N GLU A 140 14.82 -19.86 6.45
CA GLU A 140 15.70 -19.07 7.33
C GLU A 140 15.14 -17.67 7.55
N LEU A 141 14.75 -16.96 6.48
CA LEU A 141 14.10 -15.65 6.58
C LEU A 141 12.84 -15.71 7.45
N SER A 142 12.01 -16.74 7.29
CA SER A 142 10.80 -16.91 8.08
C SER A 142 11.09 -17.12 9.57
N CYS A 143 12.04 -17.99 9.91
CA CYS A 143 12.49 -18.24 11.28
C CYS A 143 13.06 -16.97 11.93
N HIS A 144 13.91 -16.24 11.22
CA HIS A 144 14.53 -15.04 11.74
C HIS A 144 13.52 -13.91 11.97
N PHE A 145 12.56 -13.71 11.06
CA PHE A 145 11.51 -12.72 11.25
C PHE A 145 10.59 -13.05 12.42
N LYS A 146 10.33 -14.35 12.66
CA LYS A 146 9.62 -14.80 13.86
C LYS A 146 10.41 -14.44 15.13
N GLY A 147 11.72 -14.69 15.14
CA GLY A 147 12.61 -14.29 16.24
C GLY A 147 12.64 -12.78 16.47
N LEU A 148 12.71 -11.98 15.40
CA LEU A 148 12.64 -10.52 15.47
C LEU A 148 11.31 -10.04 16.04
N GLN A 149 10.19 -10.65 15.63
CA GLN A 149 8.86 -10.33 16.17
C GLN A 149 8.81 -10.59 17.68
N HIS A 150 9.30 -11.74 18.13
CA HIS A 150 9.36 -12.07 19.56
C HIS A 150 10.24 -11.10 20.34
N ARG A 151 11.40 -10.72 19.80
CA ARG A 151 12.29 -9.76 20.47
C ARG A 151 11.67 -8.37 20.60
N ILE A 152 10.98 -7.89 19.56
CA ILE A 152 10.24 -6.62 19.60
C ILE A 152 9.09 -6.70 20.61
N ALA A 153 8.33 -7.80 20.62
CA ALA A 153 7.25 -8.01 21.59
C ALA A 153 7.77 -8.08 23.04
N GLY A 154 8.91 -8.74 23.26
CA GLY A 154 9.56 -8.83 24.57
C GLY A 154 10.06 -7.47 25.07
N ALA A 155 10.64 -6.64 24.19
CA ALA A 155 11.04 -5.28 24.51
C ALA A 155 9.83 -4.44 24.97
N ILE A 156 8.73 -4.47 24.19
CA ILE A 156 7.47 -3.78 24.53
C ILE A 156 6.92 -4.27 25.88
N SER A 157 6.93 -5.60 26.12
CA SER A 157 6.46 -6.17 27.39
C SER A 157 7.34 -5.77 28.58
N SER A 158 8.60 -5.45 28.35
CA SER A 158 9.55 -5.01 29.39
C SER A 158 9.54 -3.49 29.60
N GLY A 159 8.63 -2.77 28.92
CA GLY A 159 8.52 -1.31 28.99
C GLY A 159 9.41 -0.55 28.00
N ASP A 160 10.20 -1.25 27.18
CA ASP A 160 11.01 -0.64 26.12
C ASP A 160 10.21 -0.55 24.81
N GLY A 161 9.50 0.56 24.66
CA GLY A 161 8.72 0.90 23.46
C GLY A 161 7.22 1.11 23.73
N SER A 162 6.51 1.60 22.72
CA SER A 162 5.07 1.85 22.82
C SER A 162 4.26 0.57 22.59
N ILE A 163 3.37 0.23 23.54
CA ILE A 163 2.37 -0.83 23.37
C ILE A 163 1.39 -0.49 22.24
N LYS A 164 1.04 0.79 22.10
CA LYS A 164 0.16 1.25 21.03
C LYS A 164 0.98 1.49 19.76
N VAL A 165 0.65 0.75 18.71
CA VAL A 165 1.24 0.91 17.38
C VAL A 165 0.23 1.62 16.47
N GLY A 166 0.65 2.71 15.84
CA GLY A 166 -0.18 3.47 14.90
C GLY A 166 -0.48 4.88 15.42
N LYS A 167 -1.40 5.56 14.71
CA LYS A 167 -1.91 6.86 15.13
C LYS A 167 -3.05 6.65 16.12
N ASP A 168 -3.19 7.55 17.08
CA ASP A 168 -4.35 7.55 17.96
C ASP A 168 -5.65 7.70 17.14
N PRO A 169 -6.73 7.02 17.55
CA PRO A 169 -8.01 7.16 16.90
C PRO A 169 -8.51 8.59 17.05
N MET A 170 -9.07 9.13 15.97
CA MET A 170 -9.80 10.39 16.04
C MET A 170 -10.95 10.24 17.04
N THR A 171 -11.05 11.16 18.00
CA THR A 171 -12.11 11.11 19.00
C THR A 171 -13.46 11.44 18.35
N PHE A 172 -14.55 10.93 18.95
CA PHE A 172 -15.91 11.24 18.48
C PHE A 172 -16.19 12.76 18.51
N GLY A 173 -15.71 13.46 19.55
CA GLY A 173 -15.84 14.91 19.66
C GLY A 173 -15.16 15.66 18.51
N LEU A 174 -13.94 15.25 18.13
CA LEU A 174 -13.22 15.84 17.01
C LEU A 174 -13.92 15.54 15.67
N TYR A 175 -14.35 14.29 15.46
CA TYR A 175 -15.14 13.89 14.30
C TYR A 175 -16.39 14.76 14.12
N ARG A 176 -17.16 14.94 15.21
CA ARG A 176 -18.36 15.77 15.21
C ARG A 176 -18.04 17.22 14.89
N ARG A 177 -17.05 17.81 15.57
CA ARG A 177 -16.72 19.23 15.39
C ARG A 177 -16.25 19.54 13.96
N ILE A 178 -15.42 18.67 13.38
CA ILE A 178 -14.99 18.83 11.98
C ILE A 178 -16.20 18.77 11.03
N ALA A 179 -17.11 17.83 11.24
CA ALA A 179 -18.32 17.70 10.42
C ALA A 179 -19.26 18.92 10.55
N GLU A 180 -19.40 19.49 11.75
CA GLU A 180 -20.15 20.72 12.01
C GLU A 180 -19.54 21.91 11.26
N GLU A 181 -18.23 22.11 11.33
CA GLU A 181 -17.57 23.21 10.61
C GLU A 181 -17.69 23.06 9.09
N MET A 182 -17.53 21.84 8.56
CA MET A 182 -17.72 21.57 7.13
C MET A 182 -19.17 21.80 6.69
N MET A 183 -20.16 21.51 7.55
CA MET A 183 -21.59 21.72 7.24
C MET A 183 -21.94 23.21 7.08
N LYS A 184 -21.28 24.11 7.81
CA LYS A 184 -21.52 25.57 7.70
C LYS A 184 -21.07 26.14 6.35
N SER A 185 -20.19 25.45 5.63
CA SER A 185 -19.64 25.91 4.37
C SER A 185 -20.52 25.53 3.16
N SER A 186 -20.72 26.49 2.26
CA SER A 186 -21.32 26.26 0.95
C SER A 186 -20.32 25.75 -0.11
N SER A 187 -19.03 25.66 0.22
CA SER A 187 -18.00 25.17 -0.70
C SER A 187 -18.24 23.71 -1.10
N ARG A 188 -17.99 23.39 -2.37
CA ARG A 188 -18.08 22.00 -2.87
C ARG A 188 -17.07 21.10 -2.18
N ASP A 189 -15.87 21.61 -1.92
CA ASP A 189 -14.80 20.83 -1.34
C ASP A 189 -15.13 20.46 0.11
N MET A 190 -15.78 21.38 0.84
CA MET A 190 -16.27 21.10 2.20
C MET A 190 -17.44 20.12 2.22
N VAL A 191 -18.36 20.18 1.26
CA VAL A 191 -19.42 19.16 1.14
C VAL A 191 -18.87 17.80 0.77
N PHE A 192 -17.93 17.75 -0.17
CA PHE A 192 -17.25 16.50 -0.51
C PHE A 192 -16.47 15.97 0.69
N ALA A 193 -15.66 16.79 1.36
CA ALA A 193 -14.88 16.41 2.53
C ALA A 193 -15.76 15.89 3.66
N ARG A 194 -16.90 16.55 3.94
CA ARG A 194 -17.88 16.09 4.93
C ARG A 194 -18.45 14.73 4.56
N THR A 195 -18.88 14.57 3.30
CA THR A 195 -19.44 13.31 2.82
C THR A 195 -18.41 12.19 2.91
N PHE A 196 -17.19 12.45 2.44
CA PHE A 196 -16.08 11.52 2.49
C PHE A 196 -15.72 11.11 3.94
N LEU A 197 -15.68 12.07 4.86
CA LEU A 197 -15.42 11.84 6.29
C LEU A 197 -16.49 10.96 6.92
N LEU A 198 -17.77 11.32 6.77
CA LEU A 198 -18.90 10.62 7.36
C LEU A 198 -19.04 9.21 6.80
N VAL A 199 -18.91 9.03 5.49
CA VAL A 199 -18.96 7.70 4.86
C VAL A 199 -17.78 6.85 5.30
N SER A 200 -16.56 7.40 5.33
CA SER A 200 -15.38 6.67 5.79
C SER A 200 -15.50 6.24 7.25
N TRP A 201 -16.02 7.12 8.10
CA TRP A 201 -16.23 6.85 9.53
C TRP A 201 -17.28 5.76 9.74
N ASN A 202 -18.49 5.92 9.18
CA ASN A 202 -19.59 4.96 9.40
C ASN A 202 -19.30 3.58 8.79
N LEU A 203 -18.60 3.54 7.65
CA LEU A 203 -18.21 2.28 7.03
C LEU A 203 -16.92 1.69 7.59
N MET A 204 -16.24 2.38 8.52
CA MET A 204 -14.88 2.02 8.99
C MET A 204 -13.93 1.73 7.81
N ALA A 205 -14.02 2.58 6.80
CA ALA A 205 -13.42 2.35 5.49
C ALA A 205 -12.10 3.11 5.33
N ARG A 206 -11.20 2.53 4.54
CA ARG A 206 -10.00 3.26 4.10
C ARG A 206 -10.39 4.26 3.02
N ALA A 207 -9.65 5.35 2.93
CA ALA A 207 -9.83 6.38 1.89
C ALA A 207 -9.98 5.79 0.47
N ALA A 208 -9.14 4.81 0.11
CA ALA A 208 -9.18 4.16 -1.20
C ALA A 208 -10.54 3.46 -1.45
N ASN A 209 -11.08 2.78 -0.44
CA ASN A 209 -12.40 2.14 -0.51
C ASN A 209 -13.50 3.19 -0.65
N THR A 210 -13.48 4.23 0.18
CA THR A 210 -14.50 5.29 0.15
C THR A 210 -14.55 6.02 -1.20
N VAL A 211 -13.39 6.35 -1.79
CA VAL A 211 -13.31 7.04 -3.10
C VAL A 211 -13.79 6.13 -4.24
N SER A 212 -13.57 4.82 -4.14
CA SER A 212 -14.00 3.84 -5.16
C SER A 212 -15.49 3.48 -5.11
N LEU A 213 -16.27 4.05 -4.19
CA LEU A 213 -17.70 3.75 -4.11
C LEU A 213 -18.46 4.35 -5.29
N CYS A 214 -19.19 3.48 -5.99
CA CYS A 214 -20.10 3.82 -7.07
C CYS A 214 -21.55 3.69 -6.59
N TYR A 215 -22.49 4.33 -7.28
CA TYR A 215 -23.92 4.19 -6.97
C TYR A 215 -24.40 2.74 -7.12
N SER A 216 -23.83 1.98 -8.06
CA SER A 216 -24.11 0.54 -8.23
C SER A 216 -23.67 -0.33 -7.06
N HIS A 217 -22.89 0.21 -6.12
CA HIS A 217 -22.46 -0.49 -4.90
C HIS A 217 -23.35 -0.17 -3.70
N MET A 218 -24.45 0.57 -3.90
CA MET A 218 -25.34 1.00 -2.84
C MET A 218 -26.77 0.56 -3.14
N GLU A 219 -27.44 0.01 -2.14
CA GLU A 219 -28.86 -0.31 -2.21
C GLU A 219 -29.54 0.07 -0.90
N TRP A 220 -30.82 0.40 -0.98
CA TRP A 220 -31.65 0.50 0.21
C TRP A 220 -32.17 -0.89 0.56
N GLY A 221 -32.08 -1.26 1.84
CA GLY A 221 -32.70 -2.48 2.32
C GLY A 221 -33.13 -2.30 3.76
N GLU A 222 -34.42 -2.53 4.01
CA GLU A 222 -35.09 -2.20 5.27
C GLU A 222 -34.86 -0.74 5.67
N ASP A 223 -34.26 -0.49 6.83
CA ASP A 223 -34.05 0.81 7.45
C ASP A 223 -32.65 1.40 7.22
N ALA A 224 -31.82 0.76 6.39
CA ALA A 224 -30.43 1.15 6.14
C ALA A 224 -30.06 1.27 4.67
N LEU A 225 -29.11 2.16 4.41
CA LEU A 225 -28.36 2.18 3.16
C LEU A 225 -27.25 1.13 3.25
N ARG A 226 -27.35 0.08 2.45
CA ARG A 226 -26.37 -1.01 2.36
C ARG A 226 -25.29 -0.63 1.36
N VAL A 227 -24.03 -0.80 1.75
CA VAL A 227 -22.86 -0.49 0.91
C VAL A 227 -22.01 -1.74 0.73
N PHE A 228 -21.78 -2.12 -0.52
CA PHE A 228 -20.96 -3.26 -0.91
C PHE A 228 -19.56 -2.82 -1.31
N PHE A 229 -18.53 -3.37 -0.68
CA PHE A 229 -17.16 -3.16 -1.13
C PHE A 229 -16.79 -4.18 -2.20
N ALA A 230 -16.48 -3.70 -3.41
CA ALA A 230 -15.96 -4.53 -4.49
C ALA A 230 -14.61 -5.17 -4.16
N HIS A 231 -13.77 -4.47 -3.38
CA HIS A 231 -12.47 -4.93 -2.94
C HIS A 231 -12.24 -4.67 -1.46
N MET A 232 -11.71 -5.66 -0.75
CA MET A 232 -11.27 -5.50 0.65
C MET A 232 -9.80 -5.87 0.79
N LYS A 233 -9.04 -5.14 1.63
CA LYS A 233 -7.60 -5.43 1.83
C LYS A 233 -7.35 -6.87 2.28
N ASN A 234 -8.24 -7.42 3.11
CA ASN A 234 -8.13 -8.78 3.66
C ASN A 234 -8.77 -9.84 2.74
N ASP A 235 -9.37 -9.41 1.63
CA ASP A 235 -9.94 -10.28 0.60
C ASP A 235 -9.65 -9.67 -0.78
N GLN A 236 -8.37 -9.68 -1.16
CA GLN A 236 -7.95 -9.13 -2.45
C GLN A 236 -8.43 -9.98 -3.64
N ARG A 237 -8.74 -11.25 -3.40
CA ARG A 237 -9.25 -12.17 -4.42
C ARG A 237 -10.77 -12.11 -4.56
N GLY A 238 -11.47 -11.45 -3.64
CA GLY A 238 -12.92 -11.29 -3.66
C GLY A 238 -13.66 -12.62 -3.46
N THR A 239 -13.04 -13.60 -2.80
CA THR A 239 -13.60 -14.95 -2.65
C THR A 239 -14.54 -15.05 -1.45
N ARG A 240 -14.63 -14.02 -0.61
CA ARG A 240 -15.57 -13.99 0.52
C ARG A 240 -16.92 -13.43 0.08
N PRO A 241 -18.03 -13.89 0.68
CA PRO A 241 -19.32 -13.25 0.53
C PRO A 241 -19.20 -11.73 0.78
N ARG A 242 -19.78 -10.94 -0.12
CA ARG A 242 -19.75 -9.48 -0.02
C ARG A 242 -20.87 -9.01 0.88
N ASP A 243 -20.70 -9.23 2.18
CA ASP A 243 -21.67 -8.75 3.17
C ASP A 243 -21.73 -7.22 3.15
N PRO A 244 -22.94 -6.62 3.05
CA PRO A 244 -23.07 -5.18 3.02
C PRO A 244 -22.68 -4.56 4.37
N ARG A 245 -22.17 -3.34 4.32
CA ARG A 245 -22.05 -2.48 5.48
C ARG A 245 -23.21 -1.49 5.51
N HIS A 246 -23.90 -1.43 6.63
CA HIS A 246 -25.08 -0.59 6.79
C HIS A 246 -24.71 0.83 7.25
N ILE A 247 -25.34 1.81 6.62
CA ILE A 247 -25.31 3.22 7.00
C ILE A 247 -26.72 3.63 7.40
N TYR A 248 -26.83 4.26 8.57
CA TYR A 248 -28.10 4.73 9.11
C TYR A 248 -28.18 6.26 9.10
N ALA A 249 -29.40 6.78 9.00
CA ALA A 249 -29.64 8.20 9.22
C ALA A 249 -29.47 8.56 10.70
N ASN A 250 -29.02 9.78 10.97
CA ASN A 250 -28.95 10.34 12.31
C ASN A 250 -29.72 11.67 12.35
N PRO A 251 -31.04 11.64 12.55
CA PRO A 251 -31.86 12.85 12.57
C PRO A 251 -31.56 13.74 13.78
N LEU A 252 -31.11 13.16 14.90
CA LEU A 252 -30.81 13.90 16.13
C LEU A 252 -29.53 14.74 16.02
N MET A 253 -28.58 14.31 15.19
CA MET A 253 -27.34 15.04 14.93
C MET A 253 -27.09 15.18 13.43
N PRO A 254 -27.75 16.17 12.77
CA PRO A 254 -27.63 16.37 11.33
C PRO A 254 -26.19 16.54 10.85
N ALA A 255 -25.34 17.22 11.65
CA ALA A 255 -23.93 17.44 11.35
C ALA A 255 -23.19 16.16 10.95
N ILE A 256 -23.48 15.05 11.63
CA ILE A 256 -22.84 13.75 11.44
C ILE A 256 -23.79 12.71 10.81
N CYS A 257 -24.92 13.13 10.25
CA CYS A 257 -25.83 12.25 9.52
C CYS A 257 -25.25 11.91 8.13
N PRO A 258 -24.82 10.65 7.89
CA PRO A 258 -24.20 10.25 6.63
C PRO A 258 -25.17 10.28 5.45
N ILE A 259 -26.43 9.89 5.66
CA ILE A 259 -27.48 9.95 4.62
C ILE A 259 -27.70 11.38 4.16
N LEU A 260 -27.84 12.33 5.10
CA LEU A 260 -27.96 13.74 4.77
C LEU A 260 -26.74 14.25 3.99
N ALA A 261 -25.52 13.87 4.38
CA ALA A 261 -24.30 14.27 3.69
C ALA A 261 -24.25 13.74 2.24
N ILE A 262 -24.59 12.46 2.02
CA ILE A 262 -24.64 11.85 0.69
C ILE A 262 -25.64 12.60 -0.20
N VAL A 263 -26.88 12.80 0.28
CA VAL A 263 -27.93 13.50 -0.48
C VAL A 263 -27.49 14.93 -0.81
N THR A 264 -26.92 15.66 0.14
CA THR A 264 -26.42 17.03 -0.08
C THR A 264 -25.34 17.07 -1.17
N SER A 265 -24.44 16.08 -1.18
CA SER A 265 -23.38 15.96 -2.19
C SER A 265 -23.95 15.69 -3.59
N ILE A 266 -24.93 14.78 -3.70
CA ILE A 266 -25.57 14.40 -4.97
C ILE A 266 -26.37 15.57 -5.55
N MET A 267 -27.18 16.23 -4.73
CA MET A 267 -28.03 17.34 -5.18
C MET A 267 -27.19 18.50 -5.75
N ARG A 268 -26.05 18.81 -5.12
CA ARG A 268 -25.13 19.83 -5.64
C ARG A 268 -24.43 19.43 -6.94
N LYS A 269 -24.25 18.14 -7.22
CA LYS A 269 -23.77 17.67 -8.53
C LYS A 269 -24.84 17.84 -9.62
N ARG A 270 -26.11 17.52 -9.33
CA ARG A 270 -27.23 17.60 -10.29
C ARG A 270 -27.63 19.03 -10.68
N LEU A 271 -27.57 19.99 -9.76
CA LEU A 271 -27.90 21.39 -10.08
C LEU A 271 -27.02 22.01 -11.17
N LYS A 272 -25.80 21.50 -11.39
CA LYS A 272 -24.93 21.96 -12.48
C LYS A 272 -25.25 21.34 -13.85
N SER A 273 -25.77 20.12 -13.91
CA SER A 273 -26.11 19.47 -15.18
C SER A 273 -27.39 20.00 -15.83
N VAL A 274 -28.22 20.74 -15.06
CA VAL A 274 -29.45 21.36 -15.56
C VAL A 274 -29.20 22.79 -16.08
N GLY A 275 -28.16 23.48 -15.61
CA GLY A 275 -27.79 24.82 -16.06
C GLY A 275 -26.88 24.88 -17.30
N HIS A 276 -26.82 23.82 -18.11
CA HIS A 276 -26.12 23.76 -19.41
C HIS A 276 -27.04 23.17 -20.50
N ARG A 277 -28.36 23.35 -20.38
CA ARG A 277 -29.32 23.19 -21.47
C ARG A 277 -30.01 24.51 -21.73
#